data_AF-A0A976L9Z0-F1
#
_entry.id   AF-A0A976L9Z0-F1
#
_cell.length_a   1.000
_cell.length_b   1.000
_cell.length_c   1.000
_cell.angle_alpha   90.00
_cell.angle_beta   90.00
_cell.angle_gamma   90.00
#
_symmetry.space_group_name_H-M   'P 1'
#
loop_
_entity.id
_entity.type
_entity.pdbx_description
1 polymer ?
#
loop_
_entity_poly.entity_id
_entity_poly.type
_entity_poly.pdbx_seq_one_letter_code
_entity_poly.pdbx_strand_id
1 'polypeptide(L)' 'MAGKRYSHLLNPKTGWPVRGLASVSVVAPLALIAGSASTIAMLKGKGGPQWLKSMGLPALWVTDAGKVGEFKRPPL' A
#
# COMPACT_ATOMS: atom_id res chain seq x y z
N MET A 1 18.87 9.36 18.25
CA MET A 1 18.02 8.16 18.41
C MET A 1 17.33 7.89 17.08
N ALA A 2 17.57 6.76 16.43
CA ALA A 2 16.89 6.42 15.17
C ALA A 2 15.43 6.05 15.47
N GLY A 3 14.52 7.00 15.27
CA GLY A 3 13.08 6.77 15.43
C GLY A 3 12.60 5.72 14.42
N LYS A 4 12.24 4.53 14.90
CA LYS A 4 11.62 3.50 14.06
C LYS A 4 10.13 3.76 14.00
N ARG A 5 9.57 3.78 12.80
CA ARG A 5 8.12 3.88 12.60
C ARG A 5 7.46 2.53 12.83
N TYR A 6 6.56 2.47 13.81
CA TYR A 6 5.74 1.30 14.10
C TYR A 6 4.36 1.51 13.47
N SER A 7 4.03 0.70 12.48
CA SER A 7 2.69 0.61 11.89
C SER A 7 1.81 -0.33 12.73
N HIS A 8 0.50 -0.08 12.77
CA HIS A 8 -0.47 -1.00 13.37
C HIS A 8 -0.70 -2.25 12.49
N LEU A 9 -0.29 -2.21 11.22
CA LEU A 9 -0.30 -3.37 10.34
C LEU A 9 0.94 -4.23 10.60
N LEU A 10 0.71 -5.43 11.13
CA LEU A 10 1.74 -6.40 11.40
C LEU A 10 1.87 -7.38 10.23
N ASN A 11 3.11 -7.72 9.88
CA ASN A 11 3.37 -8.79 8.94
C ASN A 11 3.09 -10.14 9.63
N PRO A 12 2.11 -10.93 9.15
CA PRO A 12 1.71 -12.17 9.81
C PRO A 12 2.82 -13.23 9.82
N LYS A 13 3.83 -13.12 8.95
CA LYS A 13 4.97 -14.06 8.91
C LYS A 13 6.03 -13.75 9.96
N THR A 14 6.16 -12.50 10.40
CA THR A 14 7.26 -12.07 11.26
C THR A 14 6.81 -11.49 12.59
N GLY A 15 5.53 -11.11 12.73
CA GLY A 15 5.01 -10.41 13.92
C GLY A 15 5.47 -8.95 14.04
N TRP A 16 6.25 -8.44 13.09
CA TRP A 16 6.76 -7.08 13.09
C TRP A 16 5.93 -6.15 12.21
N PRO A 17 5.90 -4.83 12.49
CA PRO A 17 5.23 -3.86 11.65
C PRO A 17 5.74 -3.87 10.21
N VAL A 18 4.80 -3.75 9.26
CA VAL A 18 5.10 -3.60 7.85
C VAL A 18 5.93 -2.34 7.59
N ARG A 19 6.81 -2.41 6.57
CA ARG A 19 7.72 -1.32 6.19
C ARG A 19 7.71 -1.10 4.67
N GLY A 20 8.20 0.06 4.24
CA GLY A 20 8.34 0.44 2.83
C GLY A 20 7.18 1.27 2.28
N LEU A 21 6.00 1.20 2.90
CA LEU A 21 4.86 2.07 2.61
C LEU A 21 4.37 2.74 3.89
N ALA A 22 3.94 3.98 3.74
CA ALA A 22 3.40 4.82 4.78
C ALA A 22 1.89 4.96 4.74
N SER A 23 1.34 5.07 3.55
CA SER A 23 -0.09 5.07 3.30
C SER A 23 -0.34 4.56 1.90
N VAL A 24 -1.51 3.97 1.69
CA VAL A 24 -2.01 3.54 0.38
C VAL A 24 -3.50 3.89 0.33
N SER A 25 -3.90 4.59 -0.72
CA SER A 25 -5.28 4.88 -1.06
C SER A 25 -5.59 4.21 -2.39
N VAL A 26 -6.65 3.40 -2.44
CA VAL A 26 -7.07 2.64 -3.63
C VAL A 26 -8.46 3.12 -4.05
N VAL A 27 -8.68 3.26 -5.35
CA VAL A 27 -10.00 3.58 -5.93
C VAL A 27 -10.58 2.33 -6.56
N ALA A 28 -11.77 1.94 -6.13
CA ALA A 28 -12.52 0.82 -6.69
C ALA A 28 -14.04 1.08 -6.58
N PRO A 29 -14.88 0.45 -7.42
CA PRO A 29 -16.35 0.61 -7.35
C PRO A 29 -16.96 0.14 -6.02
N LEU A 30 -16.28 -0.78 -5.33
CA LEU A 30 -16.72 -1.32 -4.04
C LEU A 30 -15.71 -0.98 -2.95
N ALA A 31 -16.19 -0.38 -1.86
CA ALA A 31 -15.35 -0.01 -0.72
C ALA A 31 -14.62 -1.23 -0.12
N LEU A 32 -15.26 -2.40 -0.12
CA LEU A 32 -14.62 -3.66 0.31
C LEU A 32 -13.36 -3.97 -0.50
N ILE A 33 -13.44 -3.85 -1.83
CA ILE A 33 -12.28 -4.09 -2.71
C ILE A 33 -11.19 -3.06 -2.43
N ALA A 34 -11.55 -1.78 -2.33
CA ALA A 34 -10.59 -0.72 -2.06
C ALA A 34 -9.86 -0.93 -0.71
N GLY A 35 -10.61 -1.23 0.35
CA GLY A 35 -10.06 -1.45 1.69
C GLY A 35 -9.23 -2.72 1.82
N SER A 36 -9.67 -3.82 1.21
CA SER A 36 -8.87 -5.05 1.18
C SER A 36 -7.58 -4.86 0.38
N ALA A 37 -7.64 -4.20 -0.79
CA ALA A 37 -6.48 -3.97 -1.62
C ALA A 37 -5.47 -3.01 -0.97
N SER A 38 -5.91 -1.93 -0.31
CA SER A 38 -5.00 -1.03 0.40
C SER A 38 -4.27 -1.75 1.54
N THR A 39 -4.98 -2.59 2.30
CA THR A 39 -4.39 -3.40 3.39
C THR A 39 -3.37 -4.40 2.85
N ILE A 40 -3.71 -5.14 1.79
CA ILE A 40 -2.80 -6.11 1.16
C ILE A 40 -1.57 -5.41 0.57
N ALA A 41 -1.74 -4.24 -0.05
CA ALA A 41 -0.62 -3.46 -0.57
C ALA A 41 0.33 -3.02 0.56
N MET A 42 -0.21 -2.55 1.69
CA MET A 42 0.58 -2.22 2.88
C MET A 42 1.34 -3.45 3.42
N LEU A 43 0.70 -4.62 3.48
CA LEU A 43 1.35 -5.88 3.87
C LEU A 43 2.48 -6.30 2.93
N LYS A 44 2.35 -6.01 1.62
CA LYS A 44 3.37 -6.26 0.61
C LYS A 44 4.53 -5.26 0.63
N GLY A 45 4.41 -4.16 1.39
CA GLY A 45 5.45 -3.13 1.52
C GLY A 45 5.92 -2.61 0.16
N LYS A 46 7.23 -2.65 -0.11
CA LYS A 46 7.82 -2.17 -1.38
C LYS A 46 7.23 -2.85 -2.63
N GLY A 47 6.70 -4.06 -2.52
CA GLY A 47 6.04 -4.77 -3.63
C GLY A 47 4.57 -4.40 -3.84
N GLY A 48 3.96 -3.67 -2.90
CA GLY A 48 2.55 -3.26 -2.95
C GLY A 48 2.18 -2.49 -4.23
N PRO A 49 2.96 -1.49 -4.67
CA PRO A 49 2.66 -0.73 -5.89
C PRO A 49 2.60 -1.57 -7.16
N GLN A 50 3.56 -2.49 -7.34
CA GLN A 50 3.57 -3.38 -8.52
C GLN A 50 2.38 -4.33 -8.50
N TRP A 51 2.00 -4.81 -7.31
CA TRP A 51 0.83 -5.66 -7.16
C TRP A 51 -0.48 -4.91 -7.47
N LEU A 52 -0.65 -3.67 -6.99
CA LEU A 52 -1.81 -2.83 -7.33
C LEU A 52 -1.92 -2.58 -8.85
N LYS A 53 -0.77 -2.34 -9.51
CA LYS A 53 -0.70 -2.24 -10.98
C LYS A 53 -1.16 -3.52 -11.66
N SER A 54 -0.72 -4.69 -11.20
CA SER A 54 -1.16 -5.99 -11.77
C SER A 54 -2.66 -6.25 -11.60
N MET A 55 -3.29 -5.68 -10.57
CA MET A 55 -4.74 -5.75 -10.34
C MET A 55 -5.53 -4.73 -11.18
N GLY A 56 -4.85 -3.81 -11.88
CA GLY A 56 -5.51 -2.73 -12.63
C GLY A 56 -6.24 -1.72 -11.74
N LEU A 57 -5.92 -1.66 -10.44
CA LEU A 57 -6.60 -0.81 -9.47
C LEU A 57 -5.90 0.55 -9.35
N PRO A 58 -6.54 1.67 -9.74
CA PRO A 58 -5.98 2.99 -9.53
C PRO A 58 -5.66 3.21 -8.05
N ALA A 59 -4.48 3.73 -7.76
CA ALA A 59 -4.03 3.91 -6.40
C ALA A 59 -2.99 5.02 -6.28
N LEU A 60 -2.90 5.58 -5.08
CA LEU A 60 -1.85 6.49 -4.66
C LEU A 60 -1.22 5.93 -3.39
N TRP A 61 0.10 6.03 -3.27
CA TRP A 61 0.81 5.57 -2.09
C TRP A 61 1.92 6.55 -1.71
N VAL A 62 2.25 6.56 -0.42
CA VAL A 62 3.40 7.28 0.14
C VAL A 62 4.34 6.25 0.73
N THR A 63 5.64 6.37 0.49
CA THR A 63 6.67 5.50 1.09
C THR A 63 7.06 6.00 2.47
N ASP A 64 7.74 5.17 3.26
CA ASP A 64 8.33 5.58 4.53
C ASP A 64 9.39 6.69 4.40
N ALA A 65 9.98 6.84 3.21
CA ALA A 65 10.88 7.94 2.85
C ALA A 65 10.15 9.22 2.37
N GLY A 66 8.81 9.27 2.48
CA GLY A 66 8.00 10.42 2.04
C GLY A 66 7.82 10.55 0.54
N LYS A 67 8.35 9.62 -0.28
CA LYS A 67 8.13 9.63 -1.73
C LYS A 67 6.71 9.20 -2.06
N VAL A 68 6.03 9.96 -2.92
CA VAL A 68 4.70 9.66 -3.42
C VAL A 68 4.81 8.91 -4.74
N GLY A 69 3.94 7.92 -4.95
CA GLY A 69 3.76 7.27 -6.23
C GLY A 69 2.28 7.02 -6.52
N GLU A 70 1.95 6.90 -7.79
CA GLU A 70 0.59 6.65 -8.22
C GLU A 70 0.53 5.66 -9.38
N PHE A 71 -0.64 5.06 -9.53
CA PHE A 71 -1.06 4.34 -10.71
C PHE A 71 -2.46 4.81 -11.08
N LYS A 72 -2.59 5.33 -12.30
CA LYS A 72 -3.87 5.73 -12.88
C LYS A 72 -4.25 4.66 -13.90
N ARG A 73 -5.52 4.26 -13.89
CA ARG A 73 -6.04 3.44 -14.99
C ARG A 73 -6.11 4.34 -16.25
N PRO A 74 -5.63 3.87 -17.41
CA PRO A 74 -5.78 4.64 -18.64
C PRO A 74 -7.27 4.87 -18.94
N PRO A 75 -7.62 6.02 -19.54
CA PRO A 75 -8.98 6.25 -20.03
C PRO A 75 -9.34 5.16 -21.06
N LEU A 76 -10.60 4.72 -21.03
CA LEU A 76 -11.17 3.81 -22.03
C LEU A 76 -11.24 4.49 -23.40
#